data_AF-A0A3D1WY81-F1
#
_entry.id   AF-A0A3D1WY81-F1
#
_cell.length_a   1.000
_cell.length_b   1.000
_cell.length_c   1.000
_cell.angle_alpha   90.00
_cell.angle_beta   90.00
_cell.angle_gamma   90.00
#
_symmetry.space_group_name_H-M   'P 1'
#
loop_
_entity.id
_entity.type
_entity.pdbx_description
1 polymer ?
#
loop_
_entity_poly.entity_id
_entity_poly.type
_entity_poly.pdbx_seq_one_letter_code
_entity_poly.pdbx_strand_id
1 'polypeptide(L)'
;MCHFFGAIRLDLFRDPEEFRHDLGLLLDDLNGSTPAEGCSRVFYAGQKEHEAEVESEQCGVSITRKVYHQLQKIGHELHIKTSLKIQ
;
A
#
# COMPACT_ATOMS: atom_id res chain seq x y z
N MET A 1 -21.12 -13.16 7.14
CA MET A 1 -20.29 -12.54 6.08
C MET A 1 -19.88 -13.64 5.11
N CYS A 2 -20.05 -13.42 3.81
CA CYS A 2 -19.59 -14.33 2.76
C CYS A 2 -18.50 -13.62 1.97
N HIS A 3 -17.39 -14.32 1.71
CA HIS A 3 -16.26 -13.80 0.94
C HIS A 3 -15.98 -14.78 -0.21
N PHE A 4 -15.63 -14.24 -1.37
CA PHE A 4 -15.20 -15.00 -2.53
C PHE A 4 -13.79 -14.56 -2.92
N PHE A 5 -12.95 -15.52 -3.27
CA PHE A 5 -11.58 -15.30 -3.71
C PHE A 5 -11.36 -16.00 -5.06
N GLY A 6 -10.74 -15.29 -5.99
CA GLY A 6 -10.37 -15.80 -7.30
C GLY A 6 -8.87 -15.66 -7.53
N ALA A 7 -8.27 -16.68 -8.14
CA ALA A 7 -6.88 -16.67 -8.57
C ALA A 7 -6.81 -17.20 -10.01
N ILE A 8 -6.12 -16.48 -10.88
CA ILE A 8 -5.94 -16.84 -12.28
C ILE A 8 -4.46 -17.16 -12.50
N ARG A 9 -4.18 -18.32 -13.08
CA ARG A 9 -2.83 -18.73 -13.46
C ARG A 9 -2.42 -18.09 -14.78
N LEU A 10 -1.40 -17.22 -14.74
CA LEU A 10 -0.93 -16.46 -15.91
C LEU A 10 -0.28 -17.33 -16.99
N ASP A 11 0.47 -18.34 -16.58
CA ASP A 11 1.22 -19.26 -17.45
C ASP A 11 0.35 -20.10 -18.39
N LEU A 12 -0.97 -20.17 -18.14
CA LEU A 12 -1.93 -20.81 -19.02
C LEU A 12 -2.33 -19.93 -20.22
N PHE A 13 -2.00 -18.64 -20.21
CA PHE A 13 -2.40 -17.68 -21.24
C PHE A 13 -1.22 -17.11 -22.02
N ARG A 14 -0.09 -16.86 -21.35
CA ARG A 14 1.14 -16.33 -21.95
C ARG A 14 2.33 -16.62 -21.04
N ASP A 15 3.55 -16.49 -21.56
CA ASP A 15 4.75 -16.42 -20.75
C ASP A 15 4.61 -15.35 -19.64
N PRO A 16 4.81 -15.72 -18.36
CA PRO A 16 4.65 -14.80 -17.25
C PRO A 16 5.62 -13.62 -17.26
N GLU A 17 6.85 -13.79 -17.74
CA GLU A 17 7.84 -12.71 -17.74
C GLU A 17 7.54 -11.69 -18.84
N GLU A 18 7.14 -12.14 -20.02
CA GLU A 18 6.61 -11.26 -21.07
C GLU A 18 5.39 -10.47 -20.60
N PHE A 19 4.44 -11.13 -19.92
CA PHE A 19 3.26 -10.47 -19.36
C PHE A 19 3.65 -9.39 -18.33
N ARG A 20 4.61 -9.67 -17.45
CA ARG A 20 5.09 -8.72 -16.44
C ARG A 20 5.78 -7.52 -17.09
N HIS A 21 6.55 -7.75 -18.16
CA HIS A 21 7.19 -6.69 -18.93
C HIS A 21 6.15 -5.78 -19.59
N ASP A 22 5.18 -6.35 -20.31
CA ASP A 22 4.11 -5.62 -20.98
C ASP A 22 3.27 -4.80 -19.97
N LEU A 23 2.96 -5.40 -18.80
CA LEU A 23 2.27 -4.70 -17.73
C LEU A 23 3.10 -3.53 -17.19
N GLY A 24 4.41 -3.69 -17.03
CA GLY A 24 5.32 -2.61 -16.63
C GLY A 24 5.23 -1.42 -17.59
N LEU A 25 5.34 -1.68 -18.90
CA LEU A 25 5.21 -0.65 -19.93
C LEU A 25 3.86 0.09 -19.84
N LEU A 26 2.76 -0.65 -19.66
CA LEU A 26 1.44 -0.05 -19.49
C LEU A 26 1.37 0.86 -18.26
N LEU A 27 1.93 0.45 -17.12
CA LEU A 27 1.94 1.24 -15.89
C LEU A 27 2.82 2.49 -16.02
N ASP A 28 3.93 2.39 -16.75
CA ASP A 28 4.81 3.52 -17.06
C ASP A 28 4.09 4.53 -17.98
N ASP A 29 3.40 4.06 -19.01
CA ASP A 29 2.58 4.90 -19.90
C ASP A 29 1.47 5.62 -19.14
N LEU A 30 0.81 4.95 -18.19
CA LEU A 30 -0.19 5.55 -17.32
C LEU A 30 0.40 6.68 -16.48
N ASN A 31 1.57 6.46 -15.86
CA ASN A 31 2.25 7.49 -15.09
C ASN A 31 2.74 8.67 -15.94
N GLY A 32 3.14 8.40 -17.18
CA GLY A 32 3.59 9.40 -18.16
C GLY A 32 2.45 10.17 -18.84
N SER A 33 1.20 9.78 -18.62
CA SER A 33 0.03 10.40 -19.24
C SER A 33 -0.25 11.81 -18.72
N THR A 34 -0.80 12.67 -19.59
CA THR A 34 -1.18 14.04 -19.24
C THR A 34 -2.19 14.04 -18.08
N PRO A 35 -1.88 14.71 -16.94
CA PRO A 35 -2.82 14.82 -15.85
C PRO A 35 -4.08 15.60 -16.24
N ALA A 36 -5.21 15.26 -15.62
CA ALA A 36 -6.44 16.05 -15.74
C ALA A 36 -6.26 17.45 -15.09
N GLU A 37 -7.11 18.41 -15.48
CA GLU A 37 -7.09 19.75 -14.90
C GLU A 37 -7.22 19.70 -13.36
N GLY A 38 -6.35 20.43 -12.67
CA GLY A 38 -6.32 20.46 -11.20
C GLY A 38 -5.62 19.26 -10.54
N CYS A 39 -5.13 18.28 -11.31
CA CYS A 39 -4.39 17.13 -10.81
C CYS A 39 -2.88 17.28 -11.08
N SER A 40 -2.03 16.84 -10.13
CA SER A 40 -0.57 16.96 -10.25
C SER A 40 0.08 15.85 -11.06
N ARG A 41 -0.43 14.61 -10.96
CA ARG A 41 0.04 13.44 -11.73
C ARG A 41 -1.02 12.35 -11.80
N VAL A 42 -0.86 11.44 -12.75
CA VAL A 42 -1.66 10.20 -12.87
C VAL A 42 -1.04 9.12 -11.97
N PHE A 43 -1.88 8.24 -11.43
CA PHE A 43 -1.48 7.10 -10.62
C PHE A 43 -2.21 5.84 -11.09
N TYR A 44 -1.56 4.69 -11.01
CA TYR A 44 -2.24 3.40 -11.11
C TYR A 44 -2.69 2.88 -9.74
N ALA A 45 -3.60 1.91 -9.75
CA ALA A 45 -4.16 1.32 -8.52
C ALA A 45 -3.06 0.60 -7.71
N GLY A 46 -2.92 0.94 -6.43
CA GLY A 46 -1.91 0.38 -5.54
C GLY A 46 -0.60 1.18 -5.46
N GLN A 47 -0.38 2.15 -6.36
CA GLN A 47 0.86 2.94 -6.37
C GLN A 47 1.00 3.82 -5.13
N LYS A 48 -0.08 4.50 -4.72
CA LYS A 48 -0.06 5.39 -3.55
C LYS A 48 0.20 4.60 -2.26
N GLU A 49 -0.40 3.41 -2.18
CA GLU A 49 -0.25 2.49 -1.08
C GLU A 49 1.18 1.95 -1.01
N HIS A 50 1.78 1.58 -2.14
CA HIS A 50 3.17 1.15 -2.20
C HIS A 50 4.14 2.26 -1.79
N GLU A 51 3.93 3.50 -2.26
CA GLU A 51 4.74 4.65 -1.85
C GLU A 51 4.62 4.92 -0.34
N ALA A 52 3.41 4.86 0.21
CA ALA A 52 3.18 5.03 1.65
C ALA A 52 3.76 3.87 2.49
N GLU A 53 3.77 2.65 1.96
CA GLU A 53 4.42 1.49 2.57
C GLU A 53 5.93 1.70 2.63
N VAL A 54 6.56 2.08 1.52
CA VAL A 54 8.01 2.39 1.45
C VAL A 54 8.37 3.52 2.42
N GLU A 55 7.55 4.57 2.50
CA GLU A 55 7.74 5.65 3.49
C GLU A 55 7.62 5.12 4.93
N SER A 56 6.63 4.28 5.20
CA SER A 56 6.40 3.70 6.53
C SER A 56 7.50 2.73 6.95
N GLU A 57 8.11 2.00 6.01
CA GLU A 57 9.26 1.13 6.27
C GLU A 57 10.49 1.94 6.69
N GLN A 58 10.67 3.13 6.12
CA GLN A 58 11.81 4.01 6.40
C GLN A 58 11.62 4.86 7.65
N CYS A 59 10.43 5.43 7.81
CA CYS A 59 10.13 6.45 8.83
C CYS A 59 9.30 5.90 10.00
N GLY A 60 8.74 4.70 9.88
CA GLY A 60 7.72 4.17 10.78
C GLY A 60 6.31 4.61 10.41
N VAL A 61 5.31 3.91 10.93
CA VAL A 61 3.89 4.20 10.66
C VAL A 61 3.41 5.38 11.49
N SER A 62 2.98 6.44 10.82
CA SER A 62 2.38 7.61 11.48
C SER A 62 1.01 7.24 12.07
N ILE A 63 0.84 7.50 13.37
CA ILE A 63 -0.43 7.30 14.07
C ILE A 63 -0.88 8.58 14.79
N THR A 64 -2.18 8.77 14.90
CA THR A 64 -2.72 9.90 15.64
C THR A 64 -2.48 9.73 17.15
N ARG A 65 -2.39 10.86 17.87
CA ARG A 65 -2.28 10.86 19.34
C ARG A 65 -3.40 10.09 20.04
N LYS A 66 -4.62 10.12 19.46
CA LYS A 66 -5.77 9.35 19.96
C LYS A 66 -5.50 7.85 19.88
N VAL A 67 -5.03 7.36 18.72
CA VAL A 67 -4.69 5.94 18.51
C VAL A 67 -3.56 5.53 19.46
N TYR A 68 -2.53 6.36 19.62
CA TYR A 68 -1.45 6.10 20.58
C TYR A 68 -1.98 5.90 22.02
N HIS A 69 -2.83 6.80 22.50
CA HIS A 69 -3.42 6.67 23.84
C HIS A 69 -4.31 5.44 23.98
N GLN A 70 -5.05 5.07 22.93
CA GLN A 70 -5.84 3.83 22.92
C GLN A 70 -4.93 2.59 23.01
N LEU A 71 -3.84 2.54 22.24
CA LEU A 71 -2.87 1.44 22.29
C LEU A 71 -2.18 1.34 23.65
N GLN A 72 -1.80 2.47 24.26
CA GLN A 72 -1.25 2.48 25.62
C GLN A 72 -2.25 1.94 26.65
N LYS A 73 -3.52 2.36 26.57
CA LYS A 73 -4.57 1.89 27.47
C LYS A 73 -4.76 0.37 27.37
N ILE A 74 -4.86 -0.15 26.13
CA ILE A 74 -4.96 -1.60 25.88
C ILE A 74 -3.74 -2.33 26.43
N GLY A 75 -2.53 -1.80 26.19
CA GLY A 75 -1.30 -2.36 26.74
C GLY A 75 -1.30 -2.43 28.26
N HIS A 76 -1.77 -1.38 28.94
CA HIS A 76 -1.89 -1.36 30.39
C HIS A 76 -2.91 -2.38 30.91
N GLU A 77 -4.10 -2.45 30.30
CA GLU A 77 -5.16 -3.40 30.67
C GLU A 77 -4.73 -4.87 30.50
N LEU A 78 -3.92 -5.15 29.47
CA LEU A 78 -3.41 -6.48 29.17
C LEU A 78 -2.04 -6.77 29.80
N HIS A 79 -1.48 -5.84 30.57
CA HIS A 79 -0.13 -5.91 31.14
C HIS A 79 0.98 -6.17 30.10
N ILE A 80 0.82 -5.65 28.89
CA ILE A 80 1.80 -5.73 27.79
C ILE A 80 2.65 -4.46 27.81
N LYS A 81 3.98 -4.62 27.89
CA LYS A 81 4.91 -3.49 27.82
C LYS A 81 4.91 -2.90 26.41
N THR A 82 4.36 -1.70 26.25
CA THR A 82 4.39 -0.96 24.98
C THR A 82 5.68 -0.14 24.87
N SER A 83 6.51 -0.38 23.85
CA SER A 83 7.72 0.40 23.54
C SER A 83 7.50 1.42 22.40
N LEU A 84 6.26 1.91 22.24
CA LEU A 84 5.90 2.89 21.21
C LEU A 84 6.64 4.21 21.47
N LYS A 85 7.36 4.70 20.45
CA LYS A 85 8.04 6.00 20.48
C LYS A 85 7.29 6.96 19.56
N ILE A 86 7.11 8.19 20.00
CA ILE A 86 6.57 9.28 19.18
C ILE A 86 7.78 10.05 18.63
N GLN A 87 7.85 10.23 17.31
CA GLN A 87 8.71 11.22 16.68
C GLN A 87 7.97 12.55 16.56
#